data_AF-A0A6A4U462-F1
#
_entry.id   AF-A0A6A4U462-F1
#
_cell.length_a   1.000
_cell.length_b   1.000
_cell.length_c   1.000
_cell.angle_alpha   90.00
_cell.angle_beta   90.00
_cell.angle_gamma   90.00
#
_symmetry.space_group_name_H-M   'P 1'
#
loop_
_entity.id
_entity.type
_entity.pdbx_description
1 polymer ?
#
loop_
_entity_poly.entity_id
_entity_poly.type
_entity_poly.pdbx_seq_one_letter_code
_entity_poly.pdbx_strand_id
1 'polypeptide(L)'
;MTAVAIVGTGPMGIYTFRALCAKPQPLHIWLFEKYSKAGIGMPYSPETASKSMLANIASIEIPSLSDTYLDWLQAQPKARLRGYGLDPTDLDDRQFTPRLLLGEYFRDQLMALVQTARSAGHAVVVREGTEVLDIRPTGAGLIVRTGSGDVEEVFDRVVLATGHVFPDSEVGVSMQPVSATVPSATKEKARERASA
;
A
#
# COMPACT_ATOMS: atom_id res chain seq x y z
N MET A 1 -9.12 -17.67 21.95
CA MET A 1 -8.04 -16.88 21.31
C MET A 1 -8.68 -15.59 20.84
N THR A 2 -8.09 -14.41 21.07
CA THR A 2 -8.70 -13.14 20.65
C THR A 2 -8.84 -13.09 19.12
N ALA A 3 -10.04 -12.82 18.63
CA ALA A 3 -10.39 -12.79 17.22
C ALA A 3 -10.40 -11.34 16.69
N VAL A 4 -9.61 -11.07 15.65
CA VAL A 4 -9.48 -9.75 15.04
C VAL A 4 -9.71 -9.85 13.54
N ALA A 5 -10.64 -9.06 13.00
CA ALA A 5 -10.77 -8.89 11.57
C ALA A 5 -10.04 -7.63 11.10
N ILE A 6 -9.43 -7.68 9.92
CA ILE A 6 -8.92 -6.54 9.16
C ILE A 6 -9.68 -6.51 7.84
N VAL A 7 -10.36 -5.40 7.56
CA VAL A 7 -11.13 -5.19 6.33
C VAL A 7 -10.34 -4.28 5.39
N GLY A 8 -9.90 -4.83 4.26
CA GLY A 8 -8.98 -4.19 3.32
C GLY A 8 -7.53 -4.61 3.58
N THR A 9 -6.86 -5.11 2.53
CA THR A 9 -5.50 -5.66 2.63
C THR A 9 -4.46 -4.88 1.84
N GLY A 10 -4.71 -3.60 1.54
CA GLY A 10 -3.67 -2.69 1.04
C GLY A 10 -2.62 -2.37 2.12
N PRO A 11 -1.68 -1.43 1.87
CA PRO A 11 -0.56 -1.18 2.77
C PRO A 11 -0.95 -0.94 4.24
N MET A 12 -2.00 -0.13 4.49
CA MET A 12 -2.54 0.09 5.84
C MET A 12 -2.92 -1.24 6.54
N GLY A 13 -3.60 -2.13 5.83
CA GLY A 13 -3.99 -3.44 6.35
C GLY A 13 -2.77 -4.33 6.61
N ILE A 14 -1.76 -4.28 5.74
CA ILE A 14 -0.51 -5.07 5.89
C ILE A 14 0.29 -4.62 7.11
N TYR A 15 0.50 -3.32 7.30
CA TYR A 15 1.23 -2.82 8.48
C TYR A 15 0.44 -3.05 9.78
N THR A 16 -0.89 -2.95 9.72
CA THR A 16 -1.76 -3.35 10.84
C THR A 16 -1.56 -4.83 11.18
N PHE A 17 -1.62 -5.70 10.16
CA PHE A 17 -1.43 -7.14 10.32
C PHE A 17 -0.06 -7.45 10.93
N ARG A 18 1.01 -6.83 10.43
CA ARG A 18 2.36 -6.95 11.00
C ARG A 18 2.41 -6.56 12.48
N ALA A 19 1.79 -5.45 12.85
CA ALA A 19 1.76 -4.99 14.24
C ALA A 19 0.99 -5.97 15.16
N LEU A 20 -0.06 -6.62 14.66
CA LEU A 20 -0.76 -7.69 15.39
C LEU A 20 0.10 -8.95 15.54
N CYS A 21 0.84 -9.33 14.50
CA CYS A 21 1.74 -10.50 14.51
C CYS A 21 2.96 -10.32 15.44
N ALA A 22 3.29 -9.08 15.81
CA ALA A 22 4.35 -8.80 16.78
C ALA A 22 3.90 -8.99 18.25
N LYS A 23 2.62 -9.31 18.50
CA LYS A 23 2.11 -9.55 19.85
C LYS A 23 2.58 -10.93 20.35
N PRO A 24 2.99 -11.06 21.62
CA PRO A 24 3.48 -12.33 22.15
C PRO A 24 2.38 -13.37 22.33
N GLN A 25 1.11 -12.95 22.46
CA GLN A 25 -0.01 -13.87 22.53
C GLN A 25 -0.52 -14.22 21.12
N PRO A 26 -0.72 -15.51 20.82
CA PRO A 26 -1.40 -15.94 19.61
C PRO A 26 -2.78 -15.28 19.44
N LEU A 27 -3.08 -14.87 18.21
CA LEU A 27 -4.33 -14.23 17.80
C LEU A 27 -4.98 -15.02 16.67
N HIS A 28 -6.31 -14.93 16.56
CA HIS A 28 -7.06 -15.41 15.41
C HIS A 28 -7.36 -14.21 14.50
N ILE A 29 -6.63 -14.08 13.40
CA ILE A 29 -6.66 -12.90 12.54
C ILE A 29 -7.30 -13.25 11.21
N TRP A 30 -8.35 -12.52 10.84
CA TRP A 30 -9.01 -12.63 9.54
C TRP A 30 -8.71 -11.41 8.69
N LEU A 31 -8.20 -11.64 7.48
CA LEU A 31 -7.96 -10.60 6.48
C LEU A 31 -9.03 -10.69 5.41
N PHE A 32 -9.83 -9.65 5.25
CA PHE A 32 -10.86 -9.57 4.20
C PHE A 32 -10.39 -8.66 3.08
N GLU A 33 -10.38 -9.18 1.86
CA GLU A 33 -10.09 -8.44 0.64
C GLU A 33 -11.23 -8.62 -0.35
N LYS A 34 -11.78 -7.51 -0.86
CA LYS A 34 -12.89 -7.55 -1.82
C LYS A 34 -12.41 -7.95 -3.22
N TYR A 35 -11.17 -7.61 -3.58
CA TYR A 35 -10.60 -7.98 -4.86
C TYR A 35 -10.11 -9.44 -4.87
N SER A 36 -9.82 -9.95 -6.06
CA SER A 36 -9.35 -11.33 -6.26
C SER A 36 -8.01 -11.64 -5.58
N LYS A 37 -7.27 -10.61 -5.17
CA LYS A 37 -5.91 -10.72 -4.67
C LYS A 37 -5.68 -9.80 -3.47
N ALA A 38 -5.37 -10.40 -2.32
CA ALA A 38 -4.93 -9.69 -1.14
C ALA A 38 -3.53 -9.10 -1.31
N GLY A 39 -3.27 -8.03 -0.56
CA GLY A 39 -1.95 -7.41 -0.41
C GLY A 39 -1.62 -6.34 -1.43
N ILE A 40 -2.38 -6.20 -2.52
CA ILE A 40 -2.01 -5.25 -3.59
C ILE A 40 -2.40 -3.83 -3.21
N GLY A 41 -3.64 -3.62 -2.75
CA GLY A 41 -4.22 -2.30 -2.51
C GLY A 41 -4.69 -1.63 -3.80
N MET A 42 -5.82 -0.93 -3.70
CA MET A 42 -6.51 -0.32 -4.85
C MET A 42 -5.59 0.50 -5.77
N PRO A 43 -4.71 1.42 -5.30
CA PRO A 43 -3.93 2.30 -6.18
C PRO A 43 -2.79 1.62 -6.94
N TYR A 44 -2.48 0.37 -6.59
CA TYR A 44 -1.36 -0.40 -7.13
C TYR A 44 -1.83 -1.60 -7.96
N SER A 45 -3.14 -1.71 -8.14
CA SER A 45 -3.79 -2.82 -8.81
C SER A 45 -3.89 -2.59 -10.33
N PRO A 46 -3.87 -3.65 -11.15
CA PRO A 46 -4.09 -3.55 -12.60
C PRO A 46 -5.41 -2.88 -12.99
N GLU A 47 -6.39 -2.85 -12.09
CA GLU A 47 -7.69 -2.21 -12.27
C GLU A 47 -7.61 -0.68 -12.24
N THR A 48 -6.60 -0.10 -11.60
CA THR A 48 -6.46 1.37 -11.45
C THR A 48 -5.12 1.93 -11.90
N ALA A 49 -4.14 1.07 -12.18
CA ALA A 49 -2.79 1.46 -12.58
C ALA A 49 -2.36 0.76 -13.88
N SER A 50 -1.48 1.41 -14.62
CA SER A 50 -0.84 0.87 -15.82
C SER A 50 0.68 0.81 -15.66
N LYS A 51 1.36 0.14 -16.59
CA LYS A 51 2.83 0.00 -16.56
C LYS A 51 3.58 1.32 -16.65
N SER A 52 2.98 2.37 -17.22
CA SER A 52 3.60 3.70 -17.34
C SER A 52 3.29 4.60 -16.13
N MET A 53 2.36 4.22 -15.27
CA MET A 53 2.02 5.00 -14.08
C MET A 53 3.00 4.70 -12.95
N LEU A 54 3.89 5.66 -12.68
CA LEU A 54 4.84 5.57 -11.58
C LEU A 54 4.15 5.79 -10.22
N ALA A 55 4.68 5.12 -9.20
CA ALA A 55 4.36 5.40 -7.81
C ALA A 55 4.97 6.77 -7.44
N ASN A 56 4.27 7.51 -6.59
CA ASN A 56 4.74 8.78 -6.02
C ASN A 56 5.48 8.58 -4.69
N ILE A 57 5.98 7.38 -4.44
CA ILE A 57 6.73 6.99 -3.26
C ILE A 57 7.88 6.10 -3.71
N ALA A 58 9.10 6.45 -3.32
CA ALA A 58 10.30 5.66 -3.62
C ALA A 58 10.55 4.60 -2.54
N SER A 59 11.48 3.67 -2.81
CA SER A 59 11.79 2.59 -1.86
C SER A 59 12.24 3.12 -0.50
N ILE A 60 13.06 4.17 -0.47
CA ILE A 60 13.59 4.77 0.78
C ILE A 60 12.48 5.28 1.72
N GLU A 61 11.31 5.61 1.17
CA GLU A 61 10.17 6.13 1.92
C GLU A 61 9.23 5.02 2.44
N ILE A 62 9.34 3.80 1.90
CA ILE A 62 8.48 2.67 2.26
C ILE A 62 9.11 1.95 3.47
N PRO A 63 8.43 1.91 4.63
CA PRO A 63 8.95 1.16 5.77
C PRO A 63 9.13 -0.32 5.41
N SER A 64 10.29 -0.90 5.71
CA SER A 64 10.54 -2.32 5.38
C SER A 64 9.51 -3.23 6.04
N LEU A 65 9.16 -4.33 5.38
CA LEU A 65 8.30 -5.38 5.94
C LEU A 65 9.16 -6.57 6.35
N SER A 66 9.30 -7.57 5.49
CA SER A 66 10.33 -8.61 5.61
C SER A 66 11.65 -8.09 5.06
N ASP A 67 11.60 -7.44 3.90
CA ASP A 67 12.73 -6.82 3.21
C ASP A 67 12.38 -5.38 2.78
N THR A 68 13.32 -4.65 2.19
CA THR A 68 13.00 -3.36 1.55
C THR A 68 12.38 -3.57 0.16
N TYR A 69 11.74 -2.54 -0.39
CA TYR A 69 11.21 -2.61 -1.75
C TYR A 69 12.33 -2.73 -2.80
N LEU A 70 13.47 -2.06 -2.60
CA LEU A 70 14.65 -2.18 -3.45
C LEU A 70 15.21 -3.62 -3.43
N ASP A 71 15.35 -4.24 -2.26
CA ASP A 71 15.82 -5.64 -2.17
C ASP A 71 14.90 -6.57 -2.94
N TRP A 72 13.57 -6.39 -2.79
CA TRP A 72 12.59 -7.17 -3.55
C TRP A 72 12.69 -6.94 -5.06
N LEU A 73 12.91 -5.70 -5.51
CA LEU A 73 13.11 -5.38 -6.92
C LEU A 73 14.36 -6.05 -7.49
N GLN A 74 15.47 -6.02 -6.74
CA GLN A 74 16.74 -6.65 -7.15
C GLN A 74 16.63 -8.17 -7.26
N ALA A 75 15.73 -8.79 -6.49
CA ALA A 75 15.41 -10.21 -6.58
C ALA A 75 14.54 -10.60 -7.80
N GLN A 76 13.95 -9.63 -8.50
CA GLN A 76 13.07 -9.93 -9.64
C GLN A 76 13.85 -10.35 -10.90
N PRO A 77 13.24 -11.17 -11.78
CA PRO A 77 13.84 -11.50 -13.06
C PRO A 77 14.16 -10.25 -13.89
N LYS A 78 15.41 -10.13 -14.35
CA LYS A 78 15.88 -8.98 -15.16
C LYS A 78 15.00 -8.69 -16.38
N ALA A 79 14.49 -9.72 -17.04
CA ALA A 79 13.58 -9.57 -18.18
C ALA A 79 12.23 -8.93 -17.78
N ARG A 80 11.71 -9.24 -16.59
CA ARG A 80 10.49 -8.65 -16.05
C ARG A 80 10.69 -7.16 -15.81
N LEU A 81 11.76 -6.78 -15.10
CA LEU A 81 12.11 -5.40 -14.79
C LEU A 81 12.23 -4.54 -16.06
N ARG A 82 12.91 -5.06 -17.09
CA ARG A 82 12.98 -4.40 -18.41
C ARG A 82 11.60 -4.23 -19.06
N GLY A 83 10.69 -5.19 -18.88
CA GLY A 83 9.30 -5.11 -19.33
C GLY A 83 8.45 -4.04 -18.60
N TYR A 84 8.98 -3.45 -17.54
CA TYR A 84 8.45 -2.29 -16.82
C TYR A 84 9.26 -1.00 -17.08
N GLY A 85 10.25 -1.05 -17.99
CA GLY A 85 11.11 0.09 -18.30
C GLY A 85 12.21 0.35 -17.28
N LEU A 86 12.53 -0.60 -16.41
CA LEU A 86 13.60 -0.48 -15.42
C LEU A 86 14.90 -1.11 -15.93
N ASP A 87 16.04 -0.47 -15.64
CA ASP A 87 17.36 -1.07 -15.83
C ASP A 87 17.74 -1.90 -14.60
N PRO A 88 17.87 -3.24 -14.70
CA PRO A 88 18.22 -4.10 -13.57
C PRO A 88 19.63 -3.86 -13.00
N THR A 89 20.48 -3.09 -13.68
CA THR A 89 21.85 -2.78 -13.24
C THR A 89 21.98 -1.43 -12.57
N ASP A 90 20.92 -0.62 -12.57
CA ASP A 90 20.90 0.77 -12.07
C ASP A 90 19.64 1.02 -11.21
N LEU A 91 19.25 0.01 -10.42
CA LEU A 91 18.15 0.16 -9.45
C LEU A 91 18.64 0.93 -8.23
N ASP A 92 17.90 1.97 -7.85
CA ASP A 92 18.22 2.88 -6.73
C ASP A 92 17.02 3.07 -5.79
N ASP A 93 17.30 3.33 -4.51
CA ASP A 93 16.26 3.45 -3.48
C ASP A 93 15.40 4.72 -3.62
N ARG A 94 15.85 5.72 -4.38
CA ARG A 94 15.12 6.96 -4.71
C ARG A 94 14.41 6.89 -6.06
N GLN A 95 14.53 5.79 -6.81
CA GLN A 95 13.87 5.63 -8.10
C GLN A 95 12.36 5.47 -7.92
N PHE A 96 11.57 6.27 -8.65
CA PHE A 96 10.14 6.03 -8.79
C PHE A 96 9.89 4.92 -9.81
N THR A 97 9.17 3.88 -9.39
CA THR A 97 8.90 2.69 -10.20
C THR A 97 7.41 2.56 -10.51
N PRO A 98 7.01 1.79 -11.55
CA PRO A 98 5.60 1.55 -11.85
C PRO A 98 4.80 1.05 -10.64
N ARG A 99 3.62 1.61 -10.43
CA ARG A 99 2.71 1.26 -9.31
C ARG A 99 2.41 -0.23 -9.23
N LEU A 100 2.34 -0.90 -10.37
CA LEU A 100 2.08 -2.34 -10.44
C LEU A 100 3.17 -3.17 -9.74
N LEU A 101 4.44 -2.80 -9.86
CA LEU A 101 5.53 -3.50 -9.16
C LEU A 101 5.43 -3.31 -7.65
N LEU A 102 4.99 -2.13 -7.20
CA LEU A 102 4.77 -1.86 -5.80
C LEU A 102 3.60 -2.69 -5.23
N GLY A 103 2.53 -2.88 -6.01
CA GLY A 103 1.41 -3.75 -5.66
C GLY A 103 1.81 -5.23 -5.56
N GLU A 104 2.68 -5.68 -6.47
CA GLU A 104 3.27 -7.02 -6.42
C GLU A 104 4.16 -7.22 -5.19
N TYR A 105 5.02 -6.24 -4.88
CA TYR A 105 5.82 -6.23 -3.65
C TYR A 105 4.93 -6.39 -2.41
N PHE A 106 3.91 -5.55 -2.25
CA PHE A 106 3.05 -5.63 -1.07
C PHE A 106 2.30 -6.96 -0.96
N ARG A 107 1.88 -7.56 -2.08
CA ARG A 107 1.31 -8.91 -2.09
C ARG A 107 2.31 -9.95 -1.59
N ASP A 108 3.52 -9.96 -2.13
CA ASP A 108 4.55 -10.92 -1.73
C ASP A 108 4.89 -10.76 -0.24
N GLN A 109 5.02 -9.52 0.23
CA GLN A 109 5.26 -9.23 1.64
C GLN A 109 4.10 -9.68 2.54
N LEU A 110 2.85 -9.48 2.13
CA LEU A 110 1.70 -9.97 2.89
C LEU A 110 1.72 -11.50 3.00
N MET A 111 1.99 -12.22 1.91
CA MET A 111 2.04 -13.69 1.94
C MET A 111 3.18 -14.20 2.82
N ALA A 112 4.36 -13.57 2.77
CA ALA A 112 5.48 -13.88 3.65
C ALA A 112 5.14 -13.65 5.13
N LEU A 113 4.46 -12.54 5.44
CA LEU A 113 3.99 -12.24 6.80
C LEU A 113 2.95 -13.25 7.27
N VAL A 114 2.01 -13.68 6.42
CA VAL A 114 1.00 -14.70 6.76
C VAL A 114 1.68 -16.01 7.14
N GLN A 115 2.69 -16.44 6.38
CA GLN A 115 3.44 -17.66 6.68
C GLN A 115 4.23 -17.54 7.98
N THR A 116 4.88 -16.39 8.21
CA THR A 116 5.63 -16.11 9.44
C THR A 116 4.72 -16.10 10.66
N ALA A 117 3.57 -15.43 10.58
CA ALA A 117 2.58 -15.35 11.65
C ALA A 117 2.03 -16.73 12.03
N ARG A 118 1.70 -17.56 11.04
CA ARG A 118 1.26 -18.95 11.27
C ARG A 118 2.34 -19.78 11.96
N SER A 119 3.60 -19.61 11.54
CA SER A 119 4.74 -20.30 12.17
C SER A 119 4.98 -19.84 13.61
N ALA A 120 4.63 -18.60 13.94
CA ALA A 120 4.64 -18.05 15.30
C ALA A 120 3.41 -18.43 16.15
N GLY A 121 2.48 -19.23 15.61
CA GLY A 121 1.31 -19.74 16.34
C GLY A 121 0.03 -18.91 16.19
N HIS A 122 0.02 -17.84 15.41
CA HIS A 122 -1.22 -17.13 15.08
C HIS A 122 -2.09 -17.98 14.14
N ALA A 123 -3.40 -18.01 14.37
CA ALA A 123 -4.34 -18.52 13.38
C ALA A 123 -4.65 -17.39 12.39
N VAL A 124 -4.33 -17.57 11.12
CA VAL A 124 -4.53 -16.52 10.09
C VAL A 124 -5.38 -17.04 8.95
N VAL A 125 -6.51 -16.37 8.69
CA VAL A 125 -7.43 -16.65 7.59
C VAL A 125 -7.37 -15.49 6.60
N VAL A 126 -7.16 -15.79 5.31
CA VAL A 126 -7.18 -14.78 4.24
C VAL A 126 -8.41 -15.05 3.38
N ARG A 127 -9.28 -14.05 3.26
CA ARG A 127 -10.55 -14.09 2.52
C ARG A 127 -10.45 -13.13 1.32
N GLU A 128 -9.85 -13.62 0.24
CA GLU A 128 -9.86 -12.93 -1.06
C GLU A 128 -11.27 -13.00 -1.69
N GLY A 129 -11.60 -12.06 -2.59
CA GLY A 129 -12.91 -11.98 -3.26
C GLY A 129 -14.10 -11.82 -2.31
N THR A 130 -13.87 -11.31 -1.10
CA THR A 130 -14.87 -11.21 -0.04
C THR A 130 -15.05 -9.75 0.38
N GLU A 131 -16.08 -9.11 -0.16
CA GLU A 131 -16.47 -7.77 0.28
C GLU A 131 -17.22 -7.84 1.61
N VAL A 132 -16.78 -7.01 2.56
CA VAL A 132 -17.49 -6.78 3.82
C VAL A 132 -18.51 -5.67 3.59
N LEU A 133 -19.78 -6.00 3.79
CA LEU A 133 -20.91 -5.10 3.55
C LEU A 133 -21.36 -4.37 4.82
N ASP A 134 -21.19 -5.00 5.98
CA ASP A 134 -21.65 -4.44 7.25
C ASP A 134 -20.91 -5.10 8.44
N ILE A 135 -20.83 -4.38 9.57
CA ILE A 135 -20.26 -4.85 10.84
C ILE A 135 -21.21 -4.44 11.95
N ARG A 136 -21.75 -5.43 12.69
CA ARG A 136 -22.76 -5.19 13.72
C ARG A 136 -22.26 -5.61 15.11
N PRO A 137 -22.41 -4.76 16.13
CA PRO A 137 -22.16 -5.17 17.51
C PRO A 137 -23.27 -6.09 18.01
N THR A 138 -22.88 -7.04 18.84
CA THR A 138 -23.75 -7.96 19.57
C THR A 138 -23.33 -8.01 21.03
N GLY A 139 -24.10 -8.68 21.88
CA GLY A 139 -23.70 -8.92 23.26
C GLY A 139 -22.42 -9.76 23.42
N ALA A 140 -22.01 -10.47 22.37
CA ALA A 140 -20.84 -11.36 22.39
C ALA A 140 -19.62 -10.82 21.63
N GLY A 141 -19.75 -9.74 20.85
CA GLY A 141 -18.69 -9.20 19.99
C GLY A 141 -19.23 -8.60 18.70
N LEU A 142 -18.40 -8.56 17.66
CA LEU A 142 -18.71 -7.97 16.35
C LEU A 142 -18.97 -9.07 15.31
N ILE A 143 -20.09 -8.98 14.61
CA ILE A 143 -20.40 -9.85 13.46
C ILE A 143 -20.08 -9.11 12.17
N VAL A 144 -19.28 -9.74 11.31
CA VAL A 144 -18.98 -9.26 9.95
C VAL A 144 -19.97 -9.87 8.97
N ARG A 145 -20.59 -9.06 8.12
CA ARG A 145 -21.49 -9.50 7.03
C ARG A 145 -20.82 -9.31 5.68
N THR A 146 -20.98 -10.31 4.82
CA THR A 146 -20.47 -10.33 3.44
C THR A 146 -21.62 -10.57 2.46
N GLY A 147 -21.33 -10.56 1.15
CA GLY A 147 -22.32 -10.93 0.13
C GLY A 147 -22.88 -12.36 0.27
N SER A 148 -22.17 -13.25 0.96
CA SER A 148 -22.62 -14.62 1.24
C SER A 148 -23.38 -14.75 2.57
N GLY A 149 -23.62 -13.66 3.29
CA GLY A 149 -24.25 -13.65 4.60
C GLY A 149 -23.27 -13.34 5.73
N ASP A 150 -23.71 -13.64 6.96
CA ASP A 150 -22.93 -13.40 8.18
C ASP A 150 -21.77 -14.40 8.27
N VAL A 151 -20.59 -13.89 8.60
CA VAL A 151 -19.43 -14.72 8.92
C VAL A 151 -19.69 -15.39 10.28
N GLU A 152 -19.40 -16.68 10.37
CA GLU A 152 -19.64 -17.49 11.57
C GLU A 152 -18.82 -17.01 12.78
N GLU A 153 -17.59 -16.55 12.53
CA GLU A 153 -16.69 -16.04 13.57
C GLU A 153 -17.20 -14.73 14.18
N VAL A 154 -17.17 -14.65 15.51
CA VAL A 154 -17.48 -13.43 16.26
C VAL A 154 -16.17 -12.75 16.66
N PHE A 155 -15.98 -11.52 16.21
CA PHE A 155 -14.73 -10.81 16.39
C PHE A 155 -14.75 -9.95 17.65
N ASP A 156 -13.65 -9.97 18.41
CA ASP A 156 -13.42 -9.03 19.50
C ASP A 156 -13.18 -7.61 18.96
N ARG A 157 -12.49 -7.52 17.82
CA ARG A 157 -12.13 -6.25 17.17
C ARG A 157 -12.23 -6.37 15.66
N VAL A 158 -12.65 -5.29 15.01
CA VAL A 158 -12.58 -5.16 13.55
C VAL A 158 -11.82 -3.86 13.22
N VAL A 159 -10.79 -3.97 12.39
CA VAL A 159 -10.01 -2.84 11.88
C VAL A 159 -10.45 -2.53 10.46
N LEU A 160 -10.85 -1.29 10.20
CA LEU A 160 -11.18 -0.80 8.87
C LEU A 160 -9.92 -0.20 8.21
N ALA A 161 -9.41 -0.88 7.21
CA ALA A 161 -8.25 -0.50 6.40
C ALA A 161 -8.62 -0.44 4.90
N THR A 162 -9.84 0.02 4.61
CA THR A 162 -10.47 0.00 3.27
C THR A 162 -9.91 1.03 2.29
N GLY A 163 -9.00 1.89 2.74
CA GLY A 163 -8.56 3.06 1.98
C GLY A 163 -9.68 4.11 1.86
N HIS A 164 -9.51 5.02 0.91
CA HIS A 164 -10.47 6.07 0.61
C HIS A 164 -10.61 6.21 -0.91
N VAL A 165 -11.79 6.62 -1.35
CA VAL A 165 -12.03 7.12 -2.70
C VAL A 165 -12.60 8.51 -2.52
N PHE A 166 -11.96 9.51 -3.12
CA PHE A 166 -12.56 10.83 -3.19
C PHE A 166 -13.69 10.77 -4.23
N PRO A 167 -14.90 11.25 -3.91
CA PRO A 167 -15.94 11.37 -4.92
C PRO A 167 -15.44 12.29 -6.03
N ASP A 168 -15.77 11.97 -7.29
CA ASP A 168 -15.56 12.90 -8.39
C ASP A 168 -16.30 14.19 -8.05
N SER A 169 -15.55 15.26 -7.78
CA SER A 169 -16.16 16.55 -7.49
C SER A 169 -16.85 17.06 -8.76
N GLU A 170 -18.17 17.27 -8.73
CA GLU A 170 -18.85 18.20 -9.63
C GLU A 170 -18.44 19.65 -9.33
N VAL A 171 -17.14 19.98 -9.41
CA VAL A 171 -16.71 21.38 -9.53
C VAL A 171 -15.38 21.40 -10.28
N GLY A 172 -15.43 21.85 -11.53
CA GLY A 172 -14.23 22.18 -12.28
C GLY A 172 -13.47 23.32 -11.58
N VAL A 173 -12.41 22.98 -10.86
CA VAL A 173 -11.37 23.96 -10.56
C VAL A 173 -10.58 24.13 -11.86
N SER A 174 -10.98 25.12 -12.65
CA SER A 174 -10.14 25.64 -13.73
C SER A 174 -8.82 26.10 -13.11
N MET A 175 -7.79 25.27 -13.26
CA MET A 175 -6.41 25.68 -13.01
C MET A 175 -6.05 26.69 -14.10
N GLN A 176 -6.31 27.97 -13.85
CA GLN A 176 -5.74 29.02 -14.68
C GLN A 176 -4.23 29.00 -14.49
N PRO A 177 -3.43 28.97 -15.58
CA PRO A 177 -1.99 29.04 -15.45
C PRO A 177 -1.63 30.36 -14.79
N VAL A 178 -0.96 30.29 -13.64
CA VAL A 178 -0.28 31.46 -13.07
C VAL A 178 0.87 31.76 -14.01
N SER A 179 0.75 32.86 -14.77
CA SER A 179 1.86 33.38 -15.57
C SER A 179 2.96 33.83 -14.62
N ALA A 180 3.93 32.96 -14.35
CA ALA A 180 5.13 33.31 -13.63
C ALA A 180 6.02 34.14 -14.55
N THR A 181 5.84 35.46 -14.52
CA THR A 181 6.82 36.38 -15.09
C THR A 181 8.07 36.30 -14.23
N VAL A 182 9.09 35.57 -14.69
CA VAL A 182 10.41 35.57 -14.08
C VAL A 182 11.00 36.98 -14.27
N PRO A 183 11.33 37.73 -13.20
CA PRO A 183 12.02 39.00 -13.38
C PRO A 183 13.43 38.71 -13.90
N SER A 184 13.76 39.31 -15.05
CA SER A 184 15.11 39.27 -15.61
C SER A 184 16.10 39.90 -14.62
N ALA A 185 17.06 39.12 -14.13
CA ALA A 185 18.15 39.64 -13.33
C ALA A 185 19.03 40.55 -14.20
N THR A 186 18.99 41.86 -13.92
CA THR A 186 19.88 42.84 -14.53
C THR A 186 21.31 42.56 -14.07
N LYS A 187 22.20 42.26 -15.01
CA LYS A 187 23.65 42.17 -14.79
C LYS A 187 24.22 43.56 -14.51
N GLU A 188 24.19 44.02 -13.28
CA GLU A 188 24.97 45.20 -12.89
C GLU A 188 25.32 45.18 -11.40
N LYS A 189 26.41 44.48 -11.06
CA LYS A 189 27.26 44.73 -9.87
C LYS A 189 28.51 43.82 -9.87
N ALA A 190 29.25 43.86 -10.97
CA ALA A 190 30.61 43.30 -11.06
C ALA A 190 31.53 44.35 -11.67
N ARG A 191 31.59 45.54 -11.08
CA ARG A 191 32.60 46.56 -11.40
C ARG A 191 32.78 47.58 -10.28
N GLU A 192 33.01 47.10 -9.06
CA GLU A 192 33.46 47.97 -7.97
C GLU A 192 34.20 47.19 -6.88
N ARG A 193 35.22 46.41 -7.28
CA ARG A 193 36.31 45.92 -6.40
C ARG A 193 37.58 45.73 -7.25
N ALA A 194 38.09 46.84 -7.77
CA ALA A 194 39.42 46.95 -8.34
C ALA A 194 39.89 48.42 -8.26
N SER A 195 39.88 48.96 -7.04
CA SER A 195 40.64 50.16 -6.64
C SER A 195 40.62 50.31 -5.12
N ALA A 196 41.32 49.40 -4.43
CA ALA A 196 41.93 49.59 -3.11
C ALA A 196 42.85 48.40 -2.85
#